data_AF-C7N877-F1
#
_entry.id   AF-C7N877-F1
#
_cell.length_a   1.000
_cell.length_b   1.000
_cell.length_c   1.000
_cell.angle_alpha   90.00
_cell.angle_beta   90.00
_cell.angle_gamma   90.00
#
_symmetry.space_group_name_H-M   'P 1'
#
loop_
_entity.id
_entity.type
_entity.pdbx_description
1 polymer ?
#
loop_
_entity_poly.entity_id
_entity_poly.type
_entity_poly.pdbx_seq_one_letter_code
_entity_poly.pdbx_strand_id
1 'polypeptide(L)'
;MRDGSSFCPNCGEPVSGDYLNGIAPQPAGIAPARYHELKRRKQVSGLIMAVFVLALGIGALGVGWITIHAGSDTEEEATVPETQAEPEAEQEAAVEAPAEEPVEEEEQTGEVEVKNSVEEYTWEELSTIADEISAATSASDAMDIAIGYNLTNSDGTLDGTQTKSVKLSNGSTVDVQIIGFYHDNLADSGRAGITFMFSESIDKRGMNSSGENNGGWKSSDLRGWLNSDGLAMLPEDLQSEIKTVIKSTNNTGMASEASVVTSTEDKLWLLALTEIVGECGEEYEMRDIYNAEGSQYQFFENVTMSPFYESNYDALSYMVRKYDGYETAWWERTARPKADSDFFRVGTDGYPDYGEAADDPVGVLPCFCL
;
A
#
# COMPACT_ATOMS: atom_id res chain seq x y z
N MET A 1 54.86 3.88 35.05
CA MET A 1 54.66 2.51 34.51
C MET A 1 53.56 1.87 35.32
N ARG A 2 52.37 1.73 34.73
CA ARG A 2 51.27 0.87 35.20
C ARG A 2 50.80 0.12 33.96
N ASP A 3 50.60 -1.18 34.12
CA ASP A 3 50.37 -2.12 33.03
C ASP A 3 48.96 -1.97 32.45
N GLY A 4 48.82 -2.24 31.15
CA GLY A 4 47.63 -1.92 30.35
C GLY A 4 46.98 -3.16 29.75
N SER A 5 46.51 -4.07 30.60
CA SER A 5 45.75 -5.27 30.17
C SER A 5 44.25 -5.08 30.35
N SER A 6 43.54 -4.93 29.22
CA SER A 6 42.08 -4.96 29.17
C SER A 6 41.59 -6.40 29.00
N PHE A 7 40.57 -6.79 29.77
CA PHE A 7 39.95 -8.12 29.73
C PHE A 7 38.52 -8.05 29.20
N CYS A 8 38.06 -9.07 28.48
CA CYS A 8 36.68 -9.14 28.00
C CYS A 8 35.69 -9.36 29.18
N PRO A 9 34.67 -8.50 29.38
CA PRO A 9 33.78 -8.58 30.54
C PRO A 9 32.80 -9.77 30.53
N ASN A 10 32.69 -10.52 29.43
CA ASN A 10 31.78 -11.66 29.32
C ASN A 10 32.47 -13.05 29.38
N CYS A 11 33.81 -13.11 29.28
CA CYS A 11 34.56 -14.38 29.33
C CYS A 11 35.91 -14.33 30.05
N GLY A 12 36.43 -13.15 30.43
CA GLY A 12 37.62 -13.02 31.28
C GLY A 12 38.97 -13.31 30.61
N GLU A 13 39.02 -13.48 29.29
CA GLU A 13 40.28 -13.68 28.54
C GLU A 13 40.95 -12.32 28.19
N PRO A 14 42.30 -12.27 28.13
CA PRO A 14 43.04 -11.07 27.74
C PRO A 14 43.04 -10.86 26.22
N VAL A 15 42.81 -9.62 25.78
CA VAL A 15 42.72 -9.30 24.34
C VAL A 15 44.11 -8.99 23.77
N SER A 16 44.65 -9.86 22.92
CA SER A 16 45.89 -9.59 22.18
C SER A 16 45.61 -8.70 20.97
N GLY A 17 46.08 -7.45 20.99
CA GLY A 17 45.90 -6.51 19.90
C GLY A 17 47.06 -6.51 18.90
N ASP A 18 46.73 -6.64 17.61
CA ASP A 18 47.57 -6.25 16.48
C ASP A 18 46.63 -5.82 15.34
N TYR A 19 46.57 -4.52 15.05
CA TYR A 19 46.28 -3.90 13.73
C TYR A 19 46.34 -2.38 13.90
N LEU A 20 47.50 -1.78 13.61
CA LEU A 20 47.67 -0.34 13.46
C LEU A 20 47.86 -0.01 11.98
N ASN A 21 46.87 0.63 11.38
CA ASN A 21 46.88 1.49 10.17
C ASN A 21 45.40 1.74 9.79
N GLY A 22 44.85 2.96 9.71
CA GLY A 22 45.43 4.26 10.00
C GLY A 22 44.62 5.39 9.34
N ILE A 23 43.50 5.80 9.95
CA ILE A 23 42.71 7.00 9.61
C ILE A 23 42.30 7.67 10.93
N ALA A 24 42.33 9.00 11.00
CA ALA A 24 42.02 9.75 12.22
C ALA A 24 40.50 9.93 12.40
N PRO A 25 39.93 9.71 13.60
CA PRO A 25 38.51 9.98 13.85
C PRO A 25 38.25 11.49 14.00
N GLN A 26 37.20 11.96 13.33
CA GLN A 26 36.61 13.28 13.54
C GLN A 26 36.00 13.38 14.96
N PRO A 27 35.85 14.60 15.54
CA PRO A 27 35.40 14.75 16.93
C PRO A 27 33.95 14.29 17.11
N ALA A 28 33.72 13.50 18.16
CA ALA A 28 32.42 12.94 18.49
C ALA A 28 31.35 14.03 18.73
N GLY A 29 30.21 13.89 18.05
CA GLY A 29 28.99 14.62 18.36
C GLY A 29 28.49 14.32 19.78
N ILE A 30 27.71 15.26 20.32
CA ILE A 30 27.29 15.26 21.73
C ILE A 30 26.29 14.13 21.98
N ALA A 31 26.64 13.20 22.88
CA ALA A 31 25.70 12.17 23.33
C ALA A 31 24.51 12.80 24.09
N PRO A 32 23.25 12.51 23.74
CA PRO A 32 22.10 13.01 24.47
C PRO A 32 22.04 12.39 25.88
N ALA A 33 21.72 13.23 26.86
CA ALA A 33 21.70 12.82 28.26
C ALA A 33 20.51 11.89 28.58
N ARG A 34 20.75 10.85 29.38
CA ARG A 34 19.69 10.03 29.99
C ARG A 34 18.69 10.94 30.72
N TYR A 35 17.44 10.98 30.24
CA TYR A 35 16.33 11.60 30.97
C TYR A 35 15.42 10.55 31.61
N HIS A 36 15.01 10.83 32.84
CA HIS A 36 14.21 9.93 33.67
C HIS A 36 12.75 9.81 33.18
N GLU A 37 12.17 8.62 33.36
CA GLU A 37 10.72 8.38 33.22
C GLU A 37 9.88 9.45 33.96
N LEU A 38 9.01 10.16 33.24
CA LEU A 38 7.96 10.99 33.83
C LEU A 38 6.58 10.42 33.53
N LYS A 39 6.23 9.37 34.28
CA LYS A 39 4.95 8.68 34.24
C LYS A 39 3.78 9.59 34.66
N ARG A 40 3.18 10.33 33.73
CA ARG A 40 1.99 11.16 33.98
C ARG A 40 0.68 10.46 33.61
N ARG A 41 -0.07 10.05 34.63
CA ARG A 41 -1.51 9.75 34.52
C ARG A 41 -2.29 11.02 34.17
N LYS A 42 -3.21 10.92 33.20
CA LYS A 42 -4.40 11.78 33.02
C LYS A 42 -5.57 10.81 32.81
N GLN A 43 -6.40 10.50 33.80
CA GLN A 43 -7.62 11.24 34.16
C GLN A 43 -8.50 11.57 32.95
N VAL A 44 -9.53 10.74 32.77
CA VAL A 44 -10.68 10.96 31.90
C VAL A 44 -11.54 12.08 32.47
N SER A 45 -11.85 13.09 31.66
CA SER A 45 -12.87 14.09 31.92
C SER A 45 -13.73 14.21 30.66
N GLY A 46 -14.93 13.63 30.69
CA GLY A 46 -15.84 13.70 29.55
C GLY A 46 -16.45 15.09 29.38
N LEU A 47 -16.68 15.49 28.13
CA LEU A 47 -17.50 16.64 27.78
C LEU A 47 -18.61 16.18 26.83
N ILE A 48 -19.86 16.40 27.25
CA ILE A 48 -21.06 16.02 26.49
C ILE A 48 -21.35 17.12 25.47
N MET A 49 -21.38 16.80 24.18
CA MET A 49 -21.95 17.67 23.15
C MET A 49 -23.39 17.25 22.84
N ALA A 50 -24.31 18.21 22.89
CA ALA A 50 -25.74 17.96 22.84
C ALA A 50 -26.28 17.90 21.40
N VAL A 51 -27.12 16.89 21.16
CA VAL A 51 -27.88 16.71 19.91
C VAL A 51 -29.04 17.71 19.84
N PHE A 52 -29.18 18.40 18.71
CA PHE A 52 -30.40 19.15 18.36
C PHE A 52 -31.15 18.47 17.20
N VAL A 53 -32.11 17.61 17.55
CA VAL A 53 -33.16 17.17 16.61
C VAL A 53 -34.31 18.17 16.68
N LEU A 54 -34.73 18.68 15.52
CA LEU A 54 -35.88 19.57 15.41
C LEU A 54 -36.88 18.94 14.43
N ALA A 55 -37.95 18.36 14.99
CA ALA A 55 -38.97 17.62 14.24
C ALA A 55 -40.35 18.28 14.36
N LEU A 56 -40.87 18.78 13.24
CA LEU A 56 -42.29 19.10 12.96
C LEU A 56 -42.46 19.02 11.42
N GLY A 57 -43.50 18.45 10.81
CA GLY A 57 -44.61 17.68 11.36
C GLY A 57 -45.83 17.69 10.44
N ILE A 58 -46.19 16.53 9.87
CA ILE A 58 -47.53 16.11 9.39
C ILE A 58 -48.17 16.90 8.23
N GLY A 59 -48.59 16.19 7.17
CA GLY A 59 -49.51 16.75 6.15
C GLY A 59 -49.77 15.84 4.95
N ALA A 60 -50.57 14.78 5.10
CA ALA A 60 -51.03 13.98 3.98
C ALA A 60 -52.10 14.72 3.15
N LEU A 61 -52.17 14.46 1.84
CA LEU A 61 -53.42 14.36 1.07
C LEU A 61 -53.14 13.83 -0.34
N GLY A 62 -53.78 12.72 -0.71
CA GLY A 62 -53.82 12.22 -2.09
C GLY A 62 -55.18 12.49 -2.73
N VAL A 63 -55.16 12.98 -3.98
CA VAL A 63 -56.27 13.09 -4.93
C VAL A 63 -55.59 13.05 -6.32
N GLY A 64 -56.04 12.37 -7.36
CA GLY A 64 -57.30 11.69 -7.65
C GLY A 64 -57.61 11.96 -9.13
N TRP A 65 -57.99 10.93 -9.89
CA TRP A 65 -58.12 10.98 -11.36
C TRP A 65 -59.28 11.87 -11.84
N ILE A 66 -59.24 12.26 -13.13
CA ILE A 66 -60.33 12.42 -14.13
C ILE A 66 -59.77 13.21 -15.32
N THR A 67 -60.07 13.03 -16.61
CA THR A 67 -60.63 11.98 -17.50
C THR A 67 -60.54 12.59 -18.92
N ILE A 68 -60.30 11.76 -19.92
CA ILE A 68 -60.29 12.06 -21.37
C ILE A 68 -61.50 12.87 -21.85
N HIS A 69 -61.33 13.71 -22.88
CA HIS A 69 -62.37 13.95 -23.91
C HIS A 69 -61.74 13.81 -25.31
N ALA A 70 -62.50 13.20 -26.22
CA ALA A 70 -62.08 12.85 -27.58
C ALA A 70 -62.81 13.69 -28.65
N GLY A 71 -62.33 13.59 -29.90
CA GLY A 71 -62.81 14.28 -31.10
C GLY A 71 -61.59 14.59 -31.98
N SER A 72 -61.26 13.74 -32.96
CA SER A 72 -61.77 13.78 -34.35
C SER A 72 -61.07 14.92 -35.14
N ASP A 73 -60.62 14.75 -36.39
CA ASP A 73 -61.17 13.94 -37.48
C ASP A 73 -60.09 13.35 -38.44
N THR A 74 -60.54 12.42 -39.29
CA THR A 74 -60.11 11.96 -40.64
C THR A 74 -59.05 12.77 -41.43
N GLU A 75 -58.33 12.29 -42.45
CA GLU A 75 -58.12 10.99 -43.16
C GLU A 75 -57.00 11.25 -44.20
N GLU A 76 -56.22 10.24 -44.63
CA GLU A 76 -55.96 10.04 -46.08
C GLU A 76 -55.48 8.61 -46.40
N GLU A 77 -56.12 8.03 -47.42
CA GLU A 77 -55.72 6.87 -48.24
C GLU A 77 -54.39 7.10 -48.99
N ALA A 78 -53.75 6.16 -49.71
CA ALA A 78 -53.74 4.68 -49.81
C ALA A 78 -52.43 4.33 -50.60
N THR A 79 -51.93 3.10 -50.64
CA THR A 79 -52.36 2.07 -51.60
C THR A 79 -51.52 0.80 -51.45
N VAL A 80 -52.14 -0.36 -51.65
CA VAL A 80 -51.51 -1.69 -51.83
C VAL A 80 -52.24 -2.37 -53.00
N PRO A 81 -51.54 -3.12 -53.87
CA PRO A 81 -51.78 -4.57 -53.97
C PRO A 81 -50.44 -5.33 -54.03
N GLU A 82 -50.19 -6.41 -53.27
CA GLU A 82 -50.85 -7.72 -53.29
C GLU A 82 -50.73 -8.46 -54.64
N THR A 83 -50.08 -9.64 -54.65
CA THR A 83 -50.53 -10.89 -55.31
C THR A 83 -49.56 -12.05 -54.95
N GLN A 84 -50.11 -13.24 -54.74
CA GLN A 84 -49.44 -14.49 -54.33
C GLN A 84 -48.91 -15.30 -55.53
N ALA A 85 -47.94 -16.21 -55.32
CA ALA A 85 -48.03 -17.65 -55.69
C ALA A 85 -46.68 -18.42 -55.55
N GLU A 86 -46.73 -19.57 -54.87
CA GLU A 86 -45.86 -20.76 -55.03
C GLU A 86 -46.19 -21.50 -56.37
N PRO A 87 -45.52 -22.60 -56.82
CA PRO A 87 -44.77 -23.65 -56.08
C PRO A 87 -43.37 -23.92 -56.73
N GLU A 88 -42.62 -25.03 -56.63
CA GLU A 88 -42.80 -26.43 -56.18
C GLU A 88 -41.60 -26.93 -55.32
N ALA A 89 -41.72 -28.16 -54.77
CA ALA A 89 -40.78 -28.76 -53.81
C ALA A 89 -39.87 -29.86 -54.41
N GLU A 90 -38.75 -30.14 -53.76
CA GLU A 90 -38.09 -31.46 -53.79
C GLU A 90 -37.55 -31.80 -52.38
N GLN A 91 -37.68 -33.07 -51.98
CA GLN A 91 -37.41 -33.58 -50.63
C GLN A 91 -36.04 -34.26 -50.57
N GLU A 92 -35.34 -34.23 -49.43
CA GLU A 92 -34.83 -35.48 -48.83
C GLU A 92 -34.28 -35.33 -47.39
N ALA A 93 -34.32 -36.47 -46.67
CA ALA A 93 -33.55 -36.85 -45.48
C ALA A 93 -33.62 -35.98 -44.20
N ALA A 94 -34.38 -36.46 -43.22
CA ALA A 94 -34.27 -36.04 -41.83
C ALA A 94 -33.00 -36.61 -41.16
N VAL A 95 -32.37 -35.81 -40.29
CA VAL A 95 -31.52 -36.29 -39.19
C VAL A 95 -31.92 -35.50 -37.95
N GLU A 96 -32.35 -36.19 -36.90
CA GLU A 96 -32.66 -35.56 -35.62
C GLU A 96 -31.36 -35.08 -34.96
N ALA A 97 -31.26 -33.78 -34.72
CA ALA A 97 -30.34 -33.21 -33.73
C ALA A 97 -31.18 -32.84 -32.50
N PRO A 98 -30.75 -33.20 -31.27
CA PRO A 98 -31.42 -32.72 -30.07
C PRO A 98 -31.29 -31.19 -30.01
N ALA A 99 -32.35 -30.53 -29.53
CA ALA A 99 -32.26 -29.10 -29.25
C ALA A 99 -31.20 -28.87 -28.17
N GLU A 100 -30.17 -28.10 -28.49
CA GLU A 100 -29.33 -27.48 -27.47
C GLU A 100 -30.22 -26.49 -26.72
N GLU A 101 -30.55 -26.82 -25.45
CA GLU A 101 -31.13 -25.84 -24.56
C GLU A 101 -30.12 -24.69 -24.39
N PRO A 102 -30.56 -23.42 -24.39
CA PRO A 102 -29.65 -22.34 -24.09
C PRO A 102 -29.14 -22.54 -22.66
N VAL A 103 -27.84 -22.81 -22.53
CA VAL A 103 -27.17 -22.64 -21.25
C VAL A 103 -27.21 -21.16 -20.96
N GLU A 104 -28.14 -20.76 -20.09
CA GLU A 104 -28.04 -19.48 -19.42
C GLU A 104 -26.76 -19.52 -18.58
N GLU A 105 -25.70 -18.91 -19.08
CA GLU A 105 -24.56 -18.54 -18.24
C GLU A 105 -25.08 -17.51 -17.24
N GLU A 106 -25.52 -17.99 -16.07
CA GLU A 106 -25.70 -17.15 -14.90
C GLU A 106 -24.35 -16.49 -14.60
N GLU A 107 -24.18 -15.22 -14.97
CA GLU A 107 -23.25 -14.33 -14.29
C GLU A 107 -23.68 -14.26 -12.82
N GLN A 108 -23.21 -15.20 -12.02
CA GLN A 108 -23.22 -15.10 -10.57
C GLN A 108 -22.21 -14.01 -10.21
N THR A 109 -22.69 -12.77 -10.18
CA THR A 109 -22.06 -11.67 -9.44
C THR A 109 -22.11 -12.03 -7.96
N GLY A 110 -21.18 -12.89 -7.54
CA GLY A 110 -21.04 -13.35 -6.17
C GLY A 110 -20.60 -12.19 -5.28
N GLU A 111 -21.57 -11.49 -4.70
CA GLU A 111 -21.34 -10.47 -3.68
C GLU A 111 -20.53 -11.08 -2.53
N VAL A 112 -19.37 -10.50 -2.22
CA VAL A 112 -18.45 -11.04 -1.21
C VAL A 112 -19.10 -10.91 0.17
N GLU A 113 -19.20 -12.02 0.91
CA GLU A 113 -19.74 -11.96 2.27
C GLU A 113 -18.81 -11.18 3.20
N VAL A 114 -19.32 -10.10 3.81
CA VAL A 114 -18.60 -9.29 4.80
C VAL A 114 -18.13 -10.16 5.98
N LYS A 115 -16.81 -10.20 6.23
CA LYS A 115 -16.19 -10.87 7.38
C LYS A 115 -15.88 -9.88 8.51
N ASN A 116 -15.43 -10.38 9.67
CA ASN A 116 -15.17 -9.52 10.84
C ASN A 116 -13.75 -8.92 10.84
N SER A 117 -12.84 -9.39 9.98
CA SER A 117 -11.44 -8.96 9.93
C SER A 117 -10.79 -9.28 8.58
N VAL A 118 -9.68 -8.60 8.26
CA VAL A 118 -8.91 -8.80 7.01
C VAL A 118 -8.38 -10.25 6.91
N GLU A 119 -7.99 -10.86 8.02
CA GLU A 119 -7.53 -12.25 8.09
C GLU A 119 -8.58 -13.28 7.63
N GLU A 120 -9.87 -13.02 7.85
CA GLU A 120 -10.97 -13.93 7.51
C GLU A 120 -11.28 -14.01 6.01
N TYR A 121 -10.89 -13.01 5.21
CA TYR A 121 -11.06 -13.04 3.75
C TYR A 121 -9.96 -13.88 3.08
N THR A 122 -10.28 -14.54 1.97
CA THR A 122 -9.29 -15.08 1.04
C THR A 122 -8.61 -13.96 0.23
N TRP A 123 -7.51 -14.27 -0.47
CA TRP A 123 -6.89 -13.30 -1.39
C TRP A 123 -7.77 -12.98 -2.60
N GLU A 124 -8.54 -13.96 -3.10
CA GLU A 124 -9.55 -13.79 -4.15
C GLU A 124 -10.71 -12.87 -3.71
N GLU A 125 -11.22 -13.05 -2.48
CA GLU A 125 -12.23 -12.14 -1.90
C GLU A 125 -11.66 -10.72 -1.72
N LEU A 126 -10.42 -10.59 -1.22
CA LEU A 126 -9.76 -9.29 -1.08
C LEU A 126 -9.48 -8.61 -2.43
N SER A 127 -9.12 -9.36 -3.48
CA SER A 127 -8.96 -8.82 -4.83
C SER A 127 -10.30 -8.37 -5.42
N THR A 128 -11.37 -9.12 -5.18
CA THR A 128 -12.73 -8.74 -5.61
C THR A 128 -13.17 -7.43 -4.95
N ILE A 129 -12.93 -7.29 -3.64
CA ILE A 129 -13.19 -6.03 -2.92
C ILE A 129 -12.25 -4.91 -3.41
N ALA A 130 -10.99 -5.21 -3.73
CA ALA A 130 -10.06 -4.24 -4.27
C ALA A 130 -10.50 -3.72 -5.66
N ASP A 131 -10.99 -4.59 -6.54
CA ASP A 131 -11.56 -4.20 -7.83
C ASP A 131 -12.83 -3.33 -7.66
N GLU A 132 -13.66 -3.59 -6.64
CA GLU A 132 -14.80 -2.73 -6.26
C GLU A 132 -14.34 -1.33 -5.77
N ILE A 133 -13.34 -1.28 -4.89
CA ILE A 133 -12.74 -0.04 -4.39
C ILE A 133 -12.05 0.74 -5.52
N SER A 134 -11.39 0.04 -6.46
CA SER A 134 -10.78 0.62 -7.67
C SER A 134 -11.82 1.25 -8.61
N ALA A 135 -13.02 0.69 -8.68
CA ALA A 135 -14.13 1.22 -9.48
C ALA A 135 -14.83 2.45 -8.86
N ALA A 136 -14.49 2.82 -7.63
CA ALA A 136 -15.09 3.94 -6.91
C ALA A 136 -14.90 5.29 -7.62
N THR A 137 -15.92 6.16 -7.57
CA THR A 137 -15.88 7.48 -8.24
C THR A 137 -15.05 8.54 -7.49
N SER A 138 -14.68 8.28 -6.24
CA SER A 138 -13.84 9.15 -5.42
C SER A 138 -13.19 8.37 -4.27
N ALA A 139 -12.17 8.97 -3.66
CA ALA A 139 -11.54 8.41 -2.45
C ALA A 139 -12.51 8.33 -1.25
N SER A 140 -13.61 9.10 -1.24
CA SER A 140 -14.66 8.98 -0.21
C SER A 140 -15.52 7.75 -0.44
N ASP A 141 -15.92 7.50 -1.68
CA ASP A 141 -16.73 6.33 -2.03
C ASP A 141 -15.91 5.04 -1.81
N ALA A 142 -14.62 5.06 -2.16
CA ALA A 142 -13.65 4.00 -1.87
C ALA A 142 -13.54 3.69 -0.37
N MET A 143 -13.56 4.73 0.47
CA MET A 143 -13.51 4.59 1.93
C MET A 143 -14.81 4.01 2.50
N ASP A 144 -15.97 4.43 1.98
CA ASP A 144 -17.27 3.88 2.40
C ASP A 144 -17.38 2.38 2.07
N ILE A 145 -16.84 1.94 0.92
CA ILE A 145 -16.72 0.51 0.56
C ILE A 145 -15.78 -0.21 1.54
N ALA A 146 -14.57 0.32 1.79
CA ALA A 146 -13.61 -0.28 2.71
C ALA A 146 -14.15 -0.44 4.16
N ILE A 147 -14.92 0.55 4.64
CA ILE A 147 -15.64 0.48 5.92
C ILE A 147 -16.71 -0.61 5.87
N GLY A 148 -17.48 -0.72 4.78
CA GLY A 148 -18.52 -1.73 4.60
C GLY A 148 -18.02 -3.18 4.71
N TYR A 149 -16.81 -3.44 4.22
CA TYR A 149 -16.13 -4.74 4.30
C TYR A 149 -15.27 -4.92 5.58
N ASN A 150 -15.34 -4.02 6.57
CA ASN A 150 -14.51 -4.05 7.78
C ASN A 150 -12.99 -4.10 7.50
N LEU A 151 -12.53 -3.44 6.42
CA LEU A 151 -11.11 -3.31 6.09
C LEU A 151 -10.44 -2.13 6.82
N THR A 152 -11.20 -1.37 7.59
CA THR A 152 -10.76 -0.25 8.45
C THR A 152 -11.42 -0.36 9.83
N ASN A 153 -11.01 0.51 10.76
CA ASN A 153 -11.86 0.84 11.90
C ASN A 153 -13.20 1.44 11.45
N SER A 154 -14.21 1.43 12.33
CA SER A 154 -15.57 1.91 12.02
C SER A 154 -15.68 3.42 11.74
N ASP A 155 -14.60 4.18 11.91
CA ASP A 155 -14.47 5.60 11.57
C ASP A 155 -13.60 5.84 10.32
N GLY A 156 -13.26 4.77 9.58
CA GLY A 156 -12.40 4.80 8.40
C GLY A 156 -10.90 4.78 8.71
N THR A 157 -10.47 4.76 9.99
CA THR A 157 -9.04 4.84 10.32
C THR A 157 -8.30 3.50 10.17
N LEU A 158 -7.00 3.59 9.91
CA LEU A 158 -6.04 2.49 9.96
C LEU A 158 -5.10 2.70 11.16
N ASP A 159 -5.04 1.72 12.05
CA ASP A 159 -4.19 1.73 13.25
C ASP A 159 -3.14 0.60 13.26
N GLY A 160 -3.06 -0.16 12.16
CA GLY A 160 -2.14 -1.28 12.00
C GLY A 160 -2.69 -2.61 12.52
N THR A 161 -3.96 -2.67 12.95
CA THR A 161 -4.62 -3.95 13.30
C THR A 161 -5.28 -4.63 12.10
N GLN A 162 -5.38 -3.94 10.96
CA GLN A 162 -5.95 -4.42 9.70
C GLN A 162 -4.94 -5.33 8.98
N THR A 163 -4.70 -6.51 9.56
CA THR A 163 -3.63 -7.44 9.17
C THR A 163 -4.12 -8.77 8.62
N LYS A 164 -3.30 -9.39 7.76
CA LYS A 164 -3.46 -10.76 7.26
C LYS A 164 -2.13 -11.52 7.28
N SER A 165 -2.13 -12.78 7.67
CA SER A 165 -0.93 -13.62 7.68
C SER A 165 -0.58 -14.16 6.29
N VAL A 166 0.70 -14.05 5.91
CA VAL A 166 1.29 -14.59 4.67
C VAL A 166 2.31 -15.65 5.04
N LYS A 167 2.17 -16.86 4.49
CA LYS A 167 3.17 -17.93 4.62
C LYS A 167 4.13 -17.90 3.43
N LEU A 168 5.41 -17.64 3.71
CA LEU A 168 6.46 -17.56 2.71
C LEU A 168 7.03 -18.96 2.37
N SER A 169 7.60 -19.08 1.17
CA SER A 169 8.18 -20.34 0.66
C SER A 169 9.38 -20.86 1.45
N ASN A 170 10.07 -19.98 2.20
CA ASN A 170 11.13 -20.33 3.17
C ASN A 170 10.57 -21.00 4.45
N GLY A 171 9.25 -21.02 4.64
CA GLY A 171 8.56 -21.63 5.76
C GLY A 171 8.19 -20.68 6.91
N SER A 172 8.59 -19.41 6.89
CA SER A 172 8.13 -18.42 7.87
C SER A 172 6.70 -17.95 7.56
N THR A 173 5.98 -17.54 8.60
CA THR A 173 4.75 -16.75 8.46
C THR A 173 5.05 -15.34 8.93
N VAL A 174 4.66 -14.35 8.14
CA VAL A 174 4.79 -12.92 8.43
C VAL A 174 3.43 -12.28 8.19
N ASP A 175 3.10 -11.23 8.94
CA ASP A 175 1.87 -10.48 8.68
C ASP A 175 2.10 -9.38 7.65
N VAL A 176 1.05 -9.04 6.92
CA VAL A 176 0.94 -7.83 6.10
C VAL A 176 -0.19 -6.97 6.66
N GLN A 177 -0.02 -5.66 6.65
CA GLN A 177 -1.02 -4.69 7.08
C GLN A 177 -1.50 -3.84 5.91
N ILE A 178 -2.78 -3.49 5.88
CA ILE A 178 -3.29 -2.46 4.98
C ILE A 178 -2.67 -1.10 5.38
N ILE A 179 -2.15 -0.37 4.41
CA ILE A 179 -1.60 0.99 4.61
C ILE A 179 -2.41 2.10 3.91
N GLY A 180 -3.27 1.74 2.94
CA GLY A 180 -4.18 2.68 2.30
C GLY A 180 -5.05 2.03 1.24
N PHE A 181 -6.02 2.81 0.76
CA PHE A 181 -6.96 2.43 -0.29
C PHE A 181 -6.93 3.45 -1.42
N TYR A 182 -7.23 3.03 -2.63
CA TYR A 182 -7.40 3.93 -3.78
C TYR A 182 -6.23 4.93 -3.91
N HIS A 183 -4.99 4.49 -3.64
CA HIS A 183 -3.82 5.36 -3.45
C HIS A 183 -2.89 5.37 -4.67
N ASP A 184 -2.36 4.22 -5.05
CA ASP A 184 -1.40 4.07 -6.14
C ASP A 184 -2.09 3.95 -7.49
N ASN A 185 -1.46 4.50 -8.54
CA ASN A 185 -1.94 4.31 -9.90
C ASN A 185 -1.51 2.94 -10.41
N LEU A 186 -2.42 2.20 -11.03
CA LEU A 186 -2.12 0.96 -11.75
C LEU A 186 -1.28 1.26 -12.99
N ALA A 187 -0.47 0.29 -13.43
CA ALA A 187 0.39 0.43 -14.62
C ALA A 187 -0.39 0.59 -15.94
N ASP A 188 -1.63 0.10 -15.99
CA ASP A 188 -2.54 0.22 -17.12
C ASP A 188 -3.46 1.45 -17.00
N SER A 189 -4.43 1.44 -16.09
CA SER A 189 -5.38 2.54 -15.88
C SER A 189 -6.15 2.39 -14.57
N GLY A 190 -6.41 3.51 -13.90
CA GLY A 190 -7.14 3.52 -12.62
C GLY A 190 -6.19 3.51 -11.43
N ARG A 191 -6.74 3.20 -10.25
CA ARG A 191 -6.03 3.22 -8.96
C ARG A 191 -6.23 1.89 -8.26
N ALA A 192 -5.17 1.35 -7.67
CA ALA A 192 -5.24 0.10 -6.94
C ALA A 192 -6.23 0.21 -5.78
N GLY A 193 -6.99 -0.85 -5.52
CA GLY A 193 -8.03 -0.85 -4.50
C GLY A 193 -7.45 -0.83 -3.11
N ILE A 194 -6.54 -1.76 -2.80
CA ILE A 194 -5.97 -1.96 -1.47
C ILE A 194 -4.45 -2.02 -1.56
N THR A 195 -3.75 -1.22 -0.75
CA THR A 195 -2.29 -1.28 -0.63
C THR A 195 -1.88 -1.93 0.70
N PHE A 196 -1.03 -2.96 0.61
CA PHE A 196 -0.45 -3.66 1.75
C PHE A 196 1.04 -3.34 1.92
N MET A 197 1.51 -3.45 3.16
CA MET A 197 2.93 -3.44 3.54
C MET A 197 3.20 -4.61 4.47
N PHE A 198 4.36 -5.26 4.32
CA PHE A 198 4.79 -6.29 5.27
C PHE A 198 5.10 -5.71 6.65
N SER A 199 4.68 -6.42 7.71
CA SER A 199 4.88 -6.03 9.11
C SER A 199 6.23 -6.49 9.68
N GLU A 200 6.88 -7.45 9.02
CA GLU A 200 8.24 -7.90 9.30
C GLU A 200 9.04 -8.01 8.00
N SER A 201 10.37 -7.86 8.06
CA SER A 201 11.23 -8.00 6.88
C SER A 201 11.22 -9.44 6.38
N ILE A 202 11.13 -9.61 5.06
CA ILE A 202 11.11 -10.95 4.44
C ILE A 202 12.52 -11.52 4.21
N ASP A 203 13.53 -10.65 4.17
CA ASP A 203 14.95 -10.97 4.00
C ASP A 203 15.83 -9.79 4.49
N LYS A 204 17.15 -9.97 4.51
CA LYS A 204 18.14 -8.89 4.66
C LYS A 204 19.11 -8.87 3.48
N ARG A 205 19.09 -7.79 2.70
CA ARG A 205 19.84 -7.67 1.43
C ARG A 205 20.38 -6.24 1.28
N GLY A 206 21.47 -6.08 0.55
CA GLY A 206 21.87 -4.76 0.04
C GLY A 206 20.86 -4.27 -1.01
N MET A 207 20.72 -2.96 -1.15
CA MET A 207 20.03 -2.33 -2.27
C MET A 207 20.75 -2.62 -3.59
N ASN A 208 22.08 -2.49 -3.61
CA ASN A 208 22.99 -2.71 -4.75
C ASN A 208 24.30 -3.37 -4.32
N SER A 209 24.72 -4.40 -5.05
CA SER A 209 26.01 -5.08 -4.85
C SER A 209 27.26 -4.24 -5.19
N SER A 210 27.07 -3.06 -5.79
CA SER A 210 28.15 -2.10 -6.08
C SER A 210 28.55 -1.20 -4.90
N GLY A 211 27.71 -1.08 -3.87
CA GLY A 211 27.85 -0.08 -2.81
C GLY A 211 27.52 1.37 -3.25
N GLU A 212 26.99 1.55 -4.47
CA GLU A 212 26.64 2.85 -5.05
C GLU A 212 25.13 2.98 -5.27
N ASN A 213 24.60 4.21 -5.24
CA ASN A 213 23.20 4.52 -5.55
C ASN A 213 22.95 4.91 -7.03
N ASN A 214 23.97 4.75 -7.88
CA ASN A 214 23.92 5.04 -9.31
C ASN A 214 22.74 4.31 -10.00
N GLY A 215 21.84 5.08 -10.61
CA GLY A 215 20.63 4.58 -11.28
C GLY A 215 19.43 4.33 -10.36
N GLY A 216 19.56 4.65 -9.06
CA GLY A 216 18.51 4.61 -8.05
C GLY A 216 17.74 3.29 -7.95
N TRP A 217 16.49 3.35 -7.52
CA TRP A 217 15.60 2.19 -7.39
C TRP A 217 15.44 1.40 -8.68
N LYS A 218 15.21 2.08 -9.81
CA LYS A 218 14.94 1.47 -11.12
C LYS A 218 16.03 0.50 -11.56
N SER A 219 17.28 0.82 -11.26
CA SER A 219 18.45 0.02 -11.62
C SER A 219 18.90 -0.93 -10.51
N SER A 220 18.18 -1.00 -9.38
CA SER A 220 18.70 -1.67 -8.20
C SER A 220 18.62 -3.20 -8.25
N ASP A 221 19.64 -3.85 -7.68
CA ASP A 221 19.65 -5.31 -7.54
C ASP A 221 18.46 -5.78 -6.69
N LEU A 222 18.10 -5.01 -5.66
CA LEU A 222 16.99 -5.31 -4.76
C LEU A 222 15.61 -5.19 -5.45
N ARG A 223 15.41 -4.20 -6.33
CA ARG A 223 14.20 -4.09 -7.14
C ARG A 223 14.05 -5.29 -8.09
N GLY A 224 15.16 -5.67 -8.73
CA GLY A 224 15.21 -6.85 -9.60
C GLY A 224 14.87 -8.13 -8.86
N TRP A 225 15.41 -8.30 -7.64
CA TRP A 225 15.10 -9.43 -6.77
C TRP A 225 13.65 -9.44 -6.31
N LEU A 226 13.10 -8.32 -5.83
CA LEU A 226 11.71 -8.22 -5.38
C LEU A 226 10.73 -8.65 -6.48
N ASN A 227 10.95 -8.21 -7.71
CA ASN A 227 10.05 -8.52 -8.84
C ASN A 227 10.42 -9.84 -9.56
N SER A 228 11.21 -10.71 -8.91
CA SER A 228 11.50 -12.07 -9.37
C SER A 228 11.47 -13.07 -8.22
N ASP A 229 12.62 -13.40 -7.63
CA ASP A 229 12.77 -14.37 -6.54
C ASP A 229 11.96 -13.97 -5.29
N GLY A 230 11.89 -12.67 -4.97
CA GLY A 230 11.13 -12.15 -3.82
C GLY A 230 9.62 -12.32 -3.99
N LEU A 231 9.08 -12.04 -5.17
CA LEU A 231 7.69 -12.32 -5.52
C LEU A 231 7.39 -13.82 -5.45
N ALA A 232 8.32 -14.66 -5.93
CA ALA A 232 8.24 -16.11 -5.84
C ALA A 232 8.36 -16.68 -4.40
N MET A 233 8.60 -15.84 -3.38
CA MET A 233 8.48 -16.24 -1.97
C MET A 233 7.04 -16.24 -1.47
N LEU A 234 6.12 -15.52 -2.12
CA LEU A 234 4.72 -15.41 -1.72
C LEU A 234 3.94 -16.70 -2.09
N PRO A 235 2.81 -17.01 -1.44
CA PRO A 235 1.99 -18.14 -1.85
C PRO A 235 1.28 -17.84 -3.19
N GLU A 236 0.98 -18.88 -3.97
CA GLU A 236 0.52 -18.77 -5.36
C GLU A 236 -0.82 -18.00 -5.49
N ASP A 237 -1.71 -18.17 -4.52
CA ASP A 237 -3.01 -17.51 -4.37
C ASP A 237 -2.92 -16.01 -4.02
N LEU A 238 -1.77 -15.53 -3.54
CA LEU A 238 -1.48 -14.10 -3.42
C LEU A 238 -0.75 -13.58 -4.67
N GLN A 239 0.14 -14.37 -5.27
CA GLN A 239 0.92 -13.94 -6.45
C GLN A 239 0.03 -13.65 -7.68
N SER A 240 -1.08 -14.38 -7.84
CA SER A 240 -2.05 -14.19 -8.91
C SER A 240 -2.75 -12.83 -8.83
N GLU A 241 -3.12 -12.39 -7.62
CA GLU A 241 -3.93 -11.19 -7.40
C GLU A 241 -3.13 -9.88 -7.41
N ILE A 242 -1.83 -9.92 -7.09
CA ILE A 242 -0.99 -8.71 -7.01
C ILE A 242 -0.97 -7.98 -8.35
N LYS A 243 -1.51 -6.75 -8.39
CA LYS A 243 -1.48 -5.88 -9.57
C LYS A 243 -0.10 -5.21 -9.70
N THR A 244 0.19 -4.66 -10.88
CA THR A 244 1.39 -3.85 -11.13
C THR A 244 1.06 -2.37 -11.00
N VAL A 245 1.83 -1.61 -10.22
CA VAL A 245 1.61 -0.16 -9.99
C VAL A 245 2.77 0.70 -10.46
N ILE A 246 2.47 1.98 -10.69
CA ILE A 246 3.43 3.01 -11.08
C ILE A 246 4.03 3.64 -9.82
N LYS A 247 5.33 3.41 -9.57
CA LYS A 247 6.06 4.03 -8.44
C LYS A 247 7.07 5.05 -8.94
N SER A 248 7.03 6.26 -8.40
CA SER A 248 8.01 7.31 -8.71
C SER A 248 9.13 7.33 -7.67
N THR A 249 10.35 7.63 -8.10
CA THR A 249 11.51 7.88 -7.22
C THR A 249 12.69 8.43 -8.02
N ASN A 250 13.68 8.99 -7.33
CA ASN A 250 14.98 9.34 -7.86
C ASN A 250 15.72 8.12 -8.44
N ASN A 251 15.65 7.97 -9.76
CA ASN A 251 16.29 6.89 -10.51
C ASN A 251 17.66 7.29 -11.12
N THR A 252 18.32 8.28 -10.52
CA THR A 252 19.70 8.66 -10.89
C THR A 252 20.69 8.35 -9.78
N GLY A 253 20.31 8.46 -8.51
CA GLY A 253 21.23 8.40 -7.38
C GLY A 253 21.56 9.81 -6.88
N MET A 254 22.84 10.18 -6.82
CA MET A 254 23.23 11.56 -6.54
C MET A 254 22.60 12.54 -7.56
N ALA A 255 21.87 13.57 -7.08
CA ALA A 255 21.08 14.50 -7.89
C ALA A 255 20.83 15.83 -7.16
N SER A 256 20.40 16.86 -7.90
CA SER A 256 20.07 18.18 -7.33
C SER A 256 18.75 18.79 -7.82
N GLU A 257 18.00 18.10 -8.67
CA GLU A 257 16.80 18.62 -9.33
C GLU A 257 15.74 17.51 -9.42
N ALA A 258 14.46 17.84 -9.19
CA ALA A 258 13.36 16.88 -9.22
C ALA A 258 13.16 16.16 -10.57
N SER A 259 13.74 16.67 -11.67
CA SER A 259 13.63 16.07 -13.01
C SER A 259 14.29 14.70 -13.17
N VAL A 260 15.07 14.25 -12.18
CA VAL A 260 15.59 12.87 -12.10
C VAL A 260 14.53 11.85 -11.66
N VAL A 261 13.45 12.32 -11.05
CA VAL A 261 12.37 11.47 -10.56
C VAL A 261 11.59 10.96 -11.76
N THR A 262 11.58 9.64 -11.91
CA THR A 262 10.91 8.93 -12.99
C THR A 262 10.23 7.69 -12.44
N SER A 263 9.31 7.12 -13.19
CA SER A 263 8.52 6.00 -12.71
C SER A 263 9.08 4.63 -13.11
N THR A 264 8.82 3.65 -12.26
CA THR A 264 8.92 2.21 -12.49
C THR A 264 7.53 1.58 -12.46
N GLU A 265 7.41 0.43 -13.12
CA GLU A 265 6.26 -0.47 -12.98
C GLU A 265 6.72 -1.64 -12.11
N ASP A 266 6.07 -1.83 -10.96
CA ASP A 266 6.48 -2.79 -9.92
C ASP A 266 5.26 -3.56 -9.39
N LYS A 267 5.40 -4.87 -9.18
CA LYS A 267 4.46 -5.70 -8.39
C LYS A 267 4.80 -5.61 -6.90
N LEU A 268 6.10 -5.68 -6.57
CA LEU A 268 6.65 -5.45 -5.23
C LEU A 268 7.59 -4.24 -5.24
N TRP A 269 7.41 -3.32 -4.31
CA TRP A 269 8.27 -2.14 -4.13
C TRP A 269 8.58 -1.88 -2.65
N LEU A 270 9.48 -0.92 -2.39
CA LEU A 270 9.72 -0.38 -1.05
C LEU A 270 9.16 1.04 -0.98
N LEU A 271 8.71 1.46 0.21
CA LEU A 271 8.21 2.82 0.44
C LEU A 271 9.28 3.88 0.12
N ALA A 272 8.85 5.06 -0.30
CA ALA A 272 9.69 6.26 -0.36
C ALA A 272 9.50 7.12 0.90
N LEU A 273 10.47 7.99 1.19
CA LEU A 273 10.45 8.86 2.38
C LEU A 273 9.11 9.58 2.57
N THR A 274 8.61 10.27 1.54
CA THR A 274 7.36 11.06 1.64
C THR A 274 6.10 10.21 1.68
N GLU A 275 6.18 8.93 1.31
CA GLU A 275 5.08 7.99 1.50
C GLU A 275 4.92 7.59 2.98
N ILE A 276 6.01 7.69 3.77
CA ILE A 276 6.02 7.49 5.22
C ILE A 276 5.75 8.81 5.95
N VAL A 277 6.49 9.88 5.63
CA VAL A 277 6.49 11.14 6.41
C VAL A 277 5.60 12.24 5.86
N GLY A 278 5.06 12.10 4.63
CA GLY A 278 4.34 13.18 3.95
C GLY A 278 5.24 14.26 3.36
N GLU A 279 4.65 15.41 3.03
CA GLU A 279 5.31 16.49 2.29
C GLU A 279 6.43 17.16 3.11
N CYS A 280 7.68 16.98 2.68
CA CYS A 280 8.86 17.62 3.27
C CYS A 280 8.85 19.13 3.03
N GLY A 281 9.13 19.95 4.06
CA GLY A 281 9.12 21.41 3.99
C GLY A 281 10.51 22.07 3.84
N GLU A 282 10.51 23.41 3.92
CA GLU A 282 11.54 24.22 4.61
C GLU A 282 12.95 23.60 4.70
N GLU A 283 13.08 22.87 5.78
CA GLU A 283 14.24 22.21 6.37
C GLU A 283 14.87 21.08 5.52
N TYR A 284 14.12 20.48 4.59
CA TYR A 284 14.64 19.43 3.71
C TYR A 284 15.26 20.06 2.46
N GLU A 285 16.60 20.05 2.39
CA GLU A 285 17.37 20.70 1.32
C GLU A 285 17.12 20.11 -0.08
N MET A 286 16.64 18.87 -0.15
CA MET A 286 16.30 18.15 -1.39
C MET A 286 14.80 17.83 -1.49
N ARG A 287 13.93 18.61 -0.80
CA ARG A 287 12.48 18.32 -0.72
C ARG A 287 11.81 18.13 -2.08
N ASP A 288 12.23 18.86 -3.10
CA ASP A 288 11.59 18.81 -4.43
C ASP A 288 11.79 17.45 -5.11
N ILE A 289 12.89 16.76 -4.80
CA ILE A 289 13.11 15.37 -5.23
C ILE A 289 12.20 14.44 -4.41
N TYR A 290 12.19 14.57 -3.09
CA TYR A 290 11.43 13.70 -2.19
C TYR A 290 9.91 13.81 -2.43
N ASN A 291 9.37 15.03 -2.49
CA ASN A 291 7.94 15.32 -2.71
C ASN A 291 7.43 14.90 -4.10
N ALA A 292 8.33 14.53 -5.03
CA ALA A 292 7.96 13.96 -6.32
C ALA A 292 7.88 12.41 -6.32
N GLU A 293 8.27 11.73 -5.24
CA GLU A 293 8.31 10.26 -5.17
C GLU A 293 6.96 9.62 -4.80
N GLY A 294 6.11 10.33 -4.06
CA GLY A 294 4.78 9.88 -3.66
C GLY A 294 4.13 10.74 -2.58
N SER A 295 2.84 10.52 -2.34
CA SER A 295 2.07 11.06 -1.22
C SER A 295 2.08 10.11 -0.02
N GLN A 296 1.81 10.63 1.19
CA GLN A 296 1.73 9.84 2.41
C GLN A 296 0.61 8.79 2.32
N TYR A 297 0.89 7.54 2.73
CA TYR A 297 -0.19 6.56 2.88
C TYR A 297 -1.02 6.84 4.13
N GLN A 298 -2.33 6.60 4.03
CA GLN A 298 -3.32 6.85 5.07
C GLN A 298 -2.94 6.31 6.45
N PHE A 299 -2.38 5.09 6.54
CA PHE A 299 -1.93 4.53 7.82
C PHE A 299 -0.92 5.44 8.52
N PHE A 300 0.04 6.00 7.80
CA PHE A 300 1.06 6.89 8.37
C PHE A 300 0.45 8.23 8.81
N GLU A 301 -0.49 8.79 8.04
CA GLU A 301 -1.28 9.96 8.45
C GLU A 301 -2.08 9.68 9.74
N ASN A 302 -2.73 8.51 9.83
CA ASN A 302 -3.60 8.12 10.94
C ASN A 302 -2.81 7.86 12.24
N VAL A 303 -1.61 7.29 12.15
CA VAL A 303 -0.67 7.21 13.30
C VAL A 303 0.10 8.51 13.55
N THR A 304 -0.25 9.61 12.86
CA THR A 304 0.30 10.97 13.01
C THR A 304 1.78 11.12 12.66
N MET A 305 2.29 10.27 11.77
CA MET A 305 3.63 10.43 11.20
C MET A 305 3.69 11.73 10.37
N SER A 306 4.84 12.42 10.43
CA SER A 306 5.06 13.69 9.73
C SER A 306 6.57 13.93 9.53
N PRO A 307 7.02 14.92 8.74
CA PRO A 307 8.45 15.21 8.58
C PRO A 307 9.09 15.81 9.84
N PHE A 308 8.29 16.06 10.89
CA PHE A 308 8.73 16.51 12.22
C PHE A 308 8.71 15.35 13.24
N TYR A 309 8.96 14.12 12.78
CA TYR A 309 8.90 12.87 13.56
C TYR A 309 9.75 12.87 14.85
N GLU A 310 10.83 13.66 14.92
CA GLU A 310 11.63 13.85 16.14
C GLU A 310 10.81 14.34 17.36
N SER A 311 9.64 14.95 17.09
CA SER A 311 8.71 15.44 18.10
C SER A 311 7.57 14.46 18.42
N ASN A 312 7.43 13.35 17.67
CA ASN A 312 6.33 12.39 17.77
C ASN A 312 6.81 10.94 17.96
N TYR A 313 7.35 10.65 19.15
CA TYR A 313 7.85 9.32 19.53
C TYR A 313 6.79 8.20 19.47
N ASP A 314 5.51 8.53 19.64
CA ASP A 314 4.44 7.52 19.56
C ASP A 314 4.28 7.04 18.10
N ALA A 315 4.35 7.94 17.11
CA ALA A 315 4.32 7.59 15.68
C ALA A 315 5.56 6.76 15.26
N LEU A 316 6.74 7.07 15.77
CA LEU A 316 7.97 6.31 15.50
C LEU A 316 7.86 4.83 15.94
N SER A 317 7.09 4.53 16.99
CA SER A 317 6.89 3.15 17.44
C SER A 317 6.21 2.26 16.39
N TYR A 318 5.36 2.84 15.53
CA TYR A 318 4.75 2.15 14.40
C TYR A 318 5.72 1.90 13.24
N MET A 319 6.96 2.41 13.27
CA MET A 319 7.98 2.20 12.23
C MET A 319 9.01 1.12 12.59
N VAL A 320 9.06 0.70 13.86
CA VAL A 320 9.96 -0.37 14.31
C VAL A 320 9.50 -1.70 13.69
N ARG A 321 10.42 -2.41 13.03
CA ARG A 321 10.17 -3.69 12.34
C ARG A 321 11.12 -4.77 12.84
N LYS A 322 10.80 -6.02 12.53
CA LYS A 322 11.61 -7.17 12.92
C LYS A 322 12.10 -7.98 11.74
N TYR A 323 13.16 -8.74 11.99
CA TYR A 323 13.63 -9.86 11.19
C TYR A 323 14.09 -10.97 12.15
N ASP A 324 13.62 -12.20 11.93
CA ASP A 324 13.91 -13.36 12.80
C ASP A 324 13.67 -13.08 14.31
N GLY A 325 12.60 -12.32 14.62
CA GLY A 325 12.22 -11.93 15.97
C GLY A 325 13.02 -10.78 16.62
N TYR A 326 14.05 -10.24 15.95
CA TYR A 326 14.86 -9.12 16.43
C TYR A 326 14.52 -7.82 15.69
N GLU A 327 14.61 -6.68 16.37
CA GLU A 327 14.45 -5.35 15.75
C GLU A 327 15.47 -5.15 14.61
N THR A 328 15.01 -4.67 13.46
CA THR A 328 15.85 -4.38 12.29
C THR A 328 15.53 -3.01 11.71
N ALA A 329 16.56 -2.34 11.20
CA ALA A 329 16.38 -1.28 10.22
C ALA A 329 15.89 -1.87 8.90
N TRP A 330 15.14 -1.10 8.11
CA TRP A 330 14.56 -1.54 6.83
C TRP A 330 14.64 -0.47 5.73
N TRP A 331 14.86 -0.91 4.49
CA TRP A 331 15.12 -0.03 3.34
C TRP A 331 13.90 0.78 2.88
N GLU A 332 14.17 2.01 2.44
CA GLU A 332 13.29 2.78 1.55
C GLU A 332 13.86 2.76 0.12
N ARG A 333 13.01 3.01 -0.89
CA ARG A 333 13.46 3.12 -2.30
C ARG A 333 14.19 4.43 -2.61
N THR A 334 14.05 5.45 -1.75
CA THR A 334 14.59 6.79 -1.96
C THR A 334 16.12 6.80 -1.95
N ALA A 335 16.74 7.03 -3.10
CA ALA A 335 18.17 7.27 -3.20
C ALA A 335 18.54 8.65 -2.63
N ARG A 336 19.53 8.72 -1.74
CA ARG A 336 19.96 9.99 -1.12
C ARG A 336 20.64 10.90 -2.15
N PRO A 337 20.05 12.05 -2.54
CA PRO A 337 20.56 12.84 -3.67
C PRO A 337 21.93 13.50 -3.42
N LYS A 338 22.41 13.51 -2.17
CA LYS A 338 23.69 14.11 -1.75
C LYS A 338 24.78 13.11 -1.40
N ALA A 339 24.50 11.81 -1.50
CA ALA A 339 25.48 10.74 -1.36
C ALA A 339 25.55 9.97 -2.68
N ASP A 340 26.71 9.41 -2.98
CA ASP A 340 26.93 8.48 -4.11
C ASP A 340 26.77 7.01 -3.68
N SER A 341 26.84 6.72 -2.38
CA SER A 341 26.67 5.39 -1.80
C SER A 341 25.28 5.08 -1.24
N ASP A 342 24.53 6.07 -0.77
CA ASP A 342 23.43 5.82 0.19
C ASP A 342 22.02 5.77 -0.42
N PHE A 343 21.17 4.94 0.19
CA PHE A 343 19.71 5.06 0.16
C PHE A 343 19.18 5.41 1.56
N PHE A 344 17.96 5.95 1.66
CA PHE A 344 17.30 6.08 2.95
C PHE A 344 16.87 4.71 3.49
N ARG A 345 16.81 4.63 4.82
CA ARG A 345 16.26 3.52 5.57
C ARG A 345 15.66 4.01 6.88
N VAL A 346 14.67 3.28 7.34
CA VAL A 346 14.12 3.42 8.67
C VAL A 346 15.03 2.73 9.68
N GLY A 347 15.36 3.41 10.78
CA GLY A 347 16.15 2.87 11.89
C GLY A 347 15.42 1.86 12.78
N THR A 348 16.16 1.14 13.63
CA THR A 348 15.58 0.30 14.69
C THR A 348 14.83 1.09 15.76
N ASP A 349 15.05 2.41 15.81
CA ASP A 349 14.34 3.41 16.60
C ASP A 349 13.15 4.06 15.86
N GLY A 350 12.90 3.64 14.61
CA GLY A 350 11.80 4.10 13.77
C GLY A 350 12.07 5.37 12.95
N TYR A 351 13.27 5.96 13.03
CA TYR A 351 13.60 7.22 12.33
C TYR A 351 13.78 6.97 10.80
N PRO A 352 13.04 7.66 9.91
CA PRO A 352 12.97 7.34 8.48
C PRO A 352 13.96 8.12 7.59
N ASP A 353 14.95 8.82 8.13
CA ASP A 353 15.90 9.62 7.32
C ASP A 353 17.36 9.15 7.43
N TYR A 354 17.62 8.01 8.08
CA TYR A 354 18.96 7.44 8.11
C TYR A 354 19.39 6.97 6.72
N GLY A 355 20.67 7.14 6.42
CA GLY A 355 21.28 6.58 5.22
C GLY A 355 22.11 5.37 5.58
N GLU A 356 22.21 4.46 4.63
CA GLU A 356 23.12 3.32 4.70
C GLU A 356 23.70 3.05 3.32
N ALA A 357 24.94 2.53 3.28
CA ALA A 357 25.61 2.18 2.03
C ALA A 357 24.82 1.11 1.29
N ALA A 358 24.72 1.24 -0.04
CA ALA A 358 23.81 0.40 -0.83
C ALA A 358 24.13 -1.11 -0.78
N ASP A 359 25.35 -1.53 -0.41
CA ASP A 359 25.76 -2.93 -0.27
C ASP A 359 25.49 -3.53 1.13
N ASP A 360 25.15 -2.71 2.13
CA ASP A 360 24.92 -3.19 3.50
C ASP A 360 23.61 -4.01 3.64
N PRO A 361 23.63 -5.13 4.40
CA PRO A 361 22.46 -5.98 4.56
C PRO A 361 21.44 -5.38 5.55
N VAL A 362 20.47 -4.63 5.02
CA VAL A 362 19.34 -4.03 5.75
C VAL A 362 18.05 -4.83 5.46
N GLY A 363 17.04 -4.73 6.34
CA GLY A 363 15.77 -5.45 6.20
C GLY A 363 14.98 -5.04 4.95
N VAL A 364 14.39 -6.01 4.27
CA VAL A 364 13.55 -5.80 3.08
C VAL A 364 12.08 -5.88 3.48
N LEU A 365 11.38 -4.74 3.41
CA LEU A 365 9.99 -4.59 3.83
C LEU A 365 9.10 -4.19 2.64
N PRO A 366 8.66 -5.15 1.80
CA PRO A 366 7.94 -4.81 0.58
C PRO A 366 6.51 -4.32 0.82
N CYS A 367 5.99 -3.63 -0.18
CA CYS A 367 4.59 -3.30 -0.39
C CYS A 367 4.08 -3.99 -1.66
N PHE A 368 2.76 -4.21 -1.71
CA PHE A 368 2.04 -4.68 -2.90
C PHE A 368 0.64 -4.09 -2.95
N CYS A 369 0.01 -4.15 -4.13
CA CYS A 369 -1.37 -3.72 -4.34
C CYS A 369 -2.23 -4.87 -4.85
N LEU A 370 -3.48 -4.86 -4.40
CA LEU A 370 -4.61 -5.53 -5.03
C LEU A 370 -5.49 -4.46 -5.71
#